data_AF-A0A8H8QXP3-F1
#
_entry.id   AF-A0A8H8QXP3-F1
#
_cell.length_a   1.000
_cell.length_b   1.000
_cell.length_c   1.000
_cell.angle_alpha   90.00
_cell.angle_beta   90.00
_cell.angle_gamma   90.00
#
_symmetry.space_group_name_H-M   'P 1'
#
loop_
_entity.id
_entity.type
_entity.pdbx_description
1 polymer ?
#
loop_
_entity_poly.entity_id
_entity_poly.type
_entity_poly.pdbx_seq_one_letter_code
_entity_poly.pdbx_strand_id
1 'polypeptide(L)'
;MRSYSPFLGIVLASRCLAADVPSNVQSFYDGIKSAGSCSKKLSEGFYAHDDGPNTFFYCGDHLDDYQVIYLQGTGGAMADMDIDCDGEQHGKGDDGRCGPSDDTQSQTSFEDTVASYNKGVTDLNAFVHPYVVFGNVGSKGSFDPQSKGVEPLSLMAVVCGGKMFYGIWGDENGDDGPKAVIGEASISMATFCFGNSVNGNSGHDETDVLYIAFTGEDAVPGAGAAWDADSATDFESSIKSLGDKLIQRIGDGSGTTISSLNPILPATTLKTLTKSSSAGAPTSTGNCSWPGHCAGKSHIGCE
;
A
#
# COMPACT_ATOMS: atom_id res chain seq x y z
N MET A 1 24.88 -59.93 -5.49
CA MET A 1 23.69 -59.14 -5.84
C MET A 1 23.54 -58.06 -4.79
N ARG A 2 23.85 -56.80 -5.11
CA ARG A 2 23.63 -55.65 -4.21
C ARG A 2 22.35 -54.96 -4.65
N SER A 3 21.35 -54.99 -3.77
CA SER A 3 20.05 -54.38 -4.01
C SER A 3 20.15 -52.90 -3.70
N TYR A 4 19.98 -52.04 -4.72
CA TYR A 4 19.83 -50.61 -4.54
C TYR A 4 18.33 -50.31 -4.43
N SER A 5 17.90 -49.82 -3.26
CA SER A 5 16.56 -49.30 -3.07
C SER A 5 16.56 -47.81 -3.42
N PRO A 6 15.68 -47.31 -4.31
CA PRO A 6 15.64 -45.90 -4.65
C PRO A 6 14.92 -45.15 -3.52
N PHE A 7 15.58 -44.14 -2.94
CA PHE A 7 14.89 -43.13 -2.15
C PHE A 7 14.17 -42.20 -3.12
N LEU A 8 12.85 -42.35 -3.23
CA LEU A 8 11.99 -41.42 -3.92
C LEU A 8 11.79 -40.20 -3.02
N GLY A 9 12.57 -39.15 -3.25
CA GLY A 9 12.39 -37.86 -2.58
C GLY A 9 11.11 -37.20 -3.08
N ILE A 10 10.13 -37.03 -2.20
CA ILE A 10 8.92 -36.25 -2.47
C ILE A 10 9.32 -34.77 -2.35
N VAL A 11 9.39 -34.08 -3.49
CA VAL A 11 9.48 -32.62 -3.53
C VAL A 11 8.08 -32.07 -3.26
N LEU A 12 7.85 -31.56 -2.05
CA LEU A 12 6.68 -30.75 -1.74
C LEU A 12 6.90 -29.38 -2.40
N ALA A 13 6.34 -29.20 -3.59
CA ALA A 13 6.20 -27.88 -4.19
C ALA A 13 5.17 -27.11 -3.36
N SER A 14 5.64 -26.13 -2.58
CA SER A 14 4.77 -25.12 -1.97
C SER A 14 4.07 -24.39 -3.09
N ARG A 15 2.82 -24.76 -3.37
CA ARG A 15 1.95 -23.96 -4.23
C ARG A 15 1.59 -22.74 -3.40
N CYS A 16 2.15 -21.58 -3.76
CA CYS A 16 1.55 -20.31 -3.37
C CYS A 16 0.09 -20.37 -3.81
N LEU A 17 -0.83 -20.51 -2.86
CA LEU A 17 -2.25 -20.56 -3.13
C LEU A 17 -2.65 -19.13 -3.45
N ALA A 18 -2.48 -18.72 -4.71
CA ALA A 18 -3.03 -17.46 -5.19
C ALA A 18 -4.52 -17.45 -4.83
N ALA A 19 -4.92 -16.57 -3.92
CA ALA A 19 -6.27 -16.53 -3.41
C ALA A 19 -7.22 -16.10 -4.53
N ASP A 20 -8.31 -16.84 -4.69
CA ASP A 20 -9.39 -16.39 -5.55
C ASP A 20 -9.95 -15.08 -4.99
N VAL A 21 -10.40 -14.18 -5.88
CA VAL A 21 -10.99 -12.91 -5.46
C VAL A 21 -12.23 -13.19 -4.60
N PRO A 22 -12.28 -12.75 -3.33
CA PRO A 22 -13.45 -12.93 -2.49
C PRO A 22 -14.70 -12.31 -3.12
N SER A 23 -15.87 -12.93 -2.96
CA SER A 23 -17.08 -12.54 -3.69
C SER A 23 -17.52 -11.09 -3.46
N ASN A 24 -17.28 -10.56 -2.26
CA ASN A 24 -17.58 -9.17 -1.95
C ASN A 24 -16.64 -8.20 -2.69
N VAL A 25 -15.35 -8.51 -2.75
CA VAL A 25 -14.35 -7.74 -3.53
C VAL A 25 -14.61 -7.88 -5.03
N GLN A 26 -14.98 -9.07 -5.51
CA GLN A 26 -15.34 -9.27 -6.92
C GLN A 26 -16.58 -8.42 -7.29
N SER A 27 -17.60 -8.40 -6.43
CA SER A 27 -18.80 -7.58 -6.64
C SER A 27 -18.46 -6.08 -6.64
N PHE A 28 -17.53 -5.66 -5.79
CA PHE A 28 -17.01 -4.30 -5.78
C PHE A 28 -16.30 -3.96 -7.09
N TYR A 29 -15.36 -4.80 -7.54
CA TYR A 29 -14.65 -4.65 -8.83
C TYR A 29 -15.64 -4.54 -10.00
N ASP A 30 -16.61 -5.46 -10.09
CA ASP A 30 -17.61 -5.46 -11.15
C ASP A 30 -18.50 -4.20 -11.08
N GLY A 31 -18.84 -3.78 -9.87
CA GLY A 31 -19.61 -2.57 -9.58
C GLY A 31 -18.91 -1.31 -10.10
N ILE A 32 -17.67 -1.05 -9.66
CA ILE A 32 -16.90 0.13 -10.10
C ILE A 32 -16.64 0.08 -11.61
N LYS A 33 -16.33 -1.08 -12.17
CA LYS A 33 -16.12 -1.26 -13.61
C LYS A 33 -17.37 -0.92 -14.41
N SER A 34 -18.53 -1.40 -13.96
CA SER A 34 -19.83 -1.13 -14.61
C SER A 34 -20.28 0.33 -14.47
N ALA A 35 -19.93 1.01 -13.38
CA ALA A 35 -20.20 2.43 -13.20
C ALA A 35 -19.45 3.30 -14.21
N GLY A 36 -18.33 2.81 -14.74
CA GLY A 36 -17.56 3.46 -15.79
C GLY A 36 -16.66 4.60 -15.31
N SER A 37 -17.00 5.27 -14.21
CA SER A 37 -16.16 6.24 -13.52
C SER A 37 -16.72 6.49 -12.13
N CYS A 38 -15.84 6.74 -11.16
CA CYS A 38 -16.26 7.09 -9.81
C CYS A 38 -16.94 8.46 -9.75
N SER A 39 -17.92 8.58 -8.86
CA SER A 39 -18.71 9.82 -8.71
C SER A 39 -18.02 10.84 -7.82
N LYS A 40 -17.32 10.39 -6.78
CA LYS A 40 -16.55 11.16 -5.81
C LYS A 40 -15.07 10.97 -6.10
N LYS A 41 -14.55 11.82 -6.99
CA LYS A 41 -13.12 11.93 -7.26
C LYS A 41 -12.46 12.74 -6.14
N LEU A 42 -11.48 12.14 -5.48
CA LEU A 42 -10.66 12.80 -4.46
C LEU A 42 -9.53 13.61 -5.10
N SER A 43 -9.02 13.12 -6.23
CA SER A 43 -8.09 13.83 -7.12
C SER A 43 -8.23 13.27 -8.54
N GLU A 44 -7.88 14.08 -9.54
CA GLU A 44 -8.04 13.75 -10.97
C GLU A 44 -6.93 14.30 -11.85
N GLY A 45 -6.88 13.84 -13.11
CA GLY A 45 -5.88 14.28 -14.09
C GLY A 45 -4.62 13.42 -14.11
N PHE A 46 -4.72 12.18 -13.60
CA PHE A 46 -3.63 11.21 -13.60
C PHE A 46 -3.64 10.35 -14.85
N TYR A 47 -2.50 9.74 -15.11
CA TYR A 47 -2.25 8.87 -16.25
C TYR A 47 -1.97 7.46 -15.75
N ALA A 48 -2.40 6.43 -16.48
CA ALA A 48 -1.82 5.11 -16.37
C ALA A 48 -0.39 5.18 -16.96
N HIS A 49 -0.31 5.46 -18.27
CA HIS A 49 0.97 5.58 -18.97
C HIS A 49 1.36 7.00 -19.38
N ASP A 50 2.65 7.17 -19.58
CA ASP A 50 3.29 8.41 -20.02
C ASP A 50 2.89 8.90 -21.42
N ASP A 51 2.26 8.07 -22.25
CA ASP A 51 1.69 8.44 -23.54
C ASP A 51 0.15 8.38 -23.57
N GLY A 52 -0.47 7.94 -22.47
CA GLY A 52 -1.90 7.78 -22.31
C GLY A 52 -2.67 9.08 -22.01
N PRO A 53 -4.02 8.99 -21.93
CA PRO A 53 -4.89 10.09 -21.52
C PRO A 53 -4.86 10.31 -19.99
N ASN A 54 -5.09 11.55 -19.55
CA ASN A 54 -5.14 11.92 -18.13
C ASN A 54 -6.50 11.63 -17.46
N THR A 55 -7.05 10.46 -17.73
CA THR A 55 -8.42 10.08 -17.40
C THR A 55 -8.53 9.19 -16.16
N PHE A 56 -7.52 9.21 -15.29
CA PHE A 56 -7.46 8.42 -14.07
C PHE A 56 -7.60 9.26 -12.81
N PHE A 57 -8.11 8.62 -11.75
CA PHE A 57 -8.61 9.26 -10.55
C PHE A 57 -8.27 8.45 -9.30
N TYR A 58 -8.06 9.18 -8.20
CA TYR A 58 -8.23 8.63 -6.86
C TYR A 58 -9.70 8.74 -6.46
N CYS A 59 -10.35 7.61 -6.22
CA CYS A 59 -11.79 7.52 -6.03
C CYS A 59 -12.17 7.27 -4.58
N GLY A 60 -13.12 8.06 -4.08
CA GLY A 60 -13.59 8.05 -2.69
C GLY A 60 -15.06 7.74 -2.54
N ASP A 61 -15.69 7.11 -3.55
CA ASP A 61 -17.11 6.71 -3.51
C ASP A 61 -17.44 5.88 -2.26
N HIS A 62 -16.46 5.09 -1.81
CA HIS A 62 -16.60 4.18 -0.68
C HIS A 62 -15.72 4.55 0.53
N LEU A 63 -15.35 5.82 0.63
CA LEU A 63 -14.58 6.33 1.77
C LEU A 63 -15.42 6.35 3.05
N ASP A 64 -16.72 6.64 2.94
CA ASP A 64 -17.59 6.86 4.10
C ASP A 64 -18.26 5.58 4.60
N ASP A 65 -18.42 4.55 3.76
CA ASP A 65 -19.09 3.27 4.09
C ASP A 65 -18.11 2.11 4.29
N TYR A 66 -17.18 1.90 3.34
CA TYR A 66 -16.21 0.80 3.36
C TYR A 66 -14.84 1.24 3.88
N GLN A 67 -14.61 2.55 4.05
CA GLN A 67 -13.33 3.11 4.48
C GLN A 67 -12.20 2.71 3.52
N VAL A 68 -12.47 2.88 2.21
CA VAL A 68 -11.52 2.58 1.14
C VAL A 68 -11.41 3.71 0.13
N ILE A 69 -10.22 3.80 -0.46
CA ILE A 69 -9.90 4.60 -1.64
C ILE A 69 -9.42 3.63 -2.72
N TYR A 70 -9.73 3.89 -3.98
CA TYR A 70 -9.31 3.05 -5.09
C TYR A 70 -8.92 3.86 -6.32
N LEU A 71 -8.16 3.24 -7.23
CA LEU A 71 -7.80 3.83 -8.53
C LEU A 71 -8.84 3.42 -9.58
N GLN A 72 -9.25 4.38 -10.40
CA GLN A 72 -10.11 4.10 -11.54
C GLN A 72 -9.88 5.10 -12.69
N GLY A 73 -10.00 4.61 -13.92
CA GLY A 73 -10.08 5.42 -15.13
C GLY A 73 -11.49 5.54 -15.70
N THR A 74 -11.67 6.44 -16.67
CA THR A 74 -12.93 6.55 -17.41
C THR A 74 -13.24 5.28 -18.22
N GLY A 75 -14.53 5.01 -18.46
CA GLY A 75 -14.97 3.83 -19.22
C GLY A 75 -14.84 2.52 -18.47
N GLY A 76 -14.63 2.56 -17.15
CA GLY A 76 -14.48 1.37 -16.30
C GLY A 76 -13.08 0.78 -16.34
N ALA A 77 -12.10 1.53 -16.88
CA ALA A 77 -10.69 1.17 -16.80
C ALA A 77 -10.25 1.14 -15.32
N MET A 78 -9.37 0.21 -14.99
CA MET A 78 -8.62 0.20 -13.74
C MET A 78 -7.21 0.76 -14.01
N ALA A 79 -6.28 0.73 -13.07
CA ALA A 79 -4.91 1.11 -13.36
C ALA A 79 -4.16 -0.02 -14.10
N ASP A 80 -3.02 0.32 -14.64
CA ASP A 80 -1.94 -0.56 -15.07
C ASP A 80 -1.07 -0.98 -13.88
N MET A 81 0.06 -1.65 -14.13
CA MET A 81 1.08 -1.93 -13.11
C MET A 81 2.50 -1.75 -13.65
N ASP A 82 3.05 -0.55 -13.47
CA ASP A 82 4.47 -0.26 -13.56
C ASP A 82 5.24 -0.83 -12.35
N ILE A 83 6.56 -0.89 -12.47
CA ILE A 83 7.43 -1.59 -11.52
C ILE A 83 8.30 -0.62 -10.74
N ASP A 84 8.07 -0.59 -9.44
CA ASP A 84 8.92 0.10 -8.49
C ASP A 84 9.98 -0.87 -7.94
N CYS A 85 11.23 -0.39 -7.90
CA CYS A 85 12.39 -1.13 -7.44
C CYS A 85 13.11 -0.42 -6.27
N ASP A 86 12.44 0.55 -5.64
CA ASP A 86 13.01 1.40 -4.61
C ASP A 86 13.20 0.66 -3.28
N GLY A 87 14.01 1.27 -2.40
CA GLY A 87 14.35 0.74 -1.09
C GLY A 87 15.62 -0.11 -1.07
N GLU A 88 15.60 -1.22 -0.34
CA GLU A 88 16.76 -2.10 -0.11
C GLU A 88 17.30 -2.70 -1.43
N GLN A 89 18.41 -2.14 -1.90
CA GLN A 89 19.12 -2.60 -3.08
C GLN A 89 19.95 -3.85 -2.79
N HIS A 90 19.92 -4.82 -3.71
CA HIS A 90 20.65 -6.10 -3.58
C HIS A 90 20.33 -6.89 -2.31
N GLY A 91 19.10 -6.71 -1.78
CA GLY A 91 18.61 -7.41 -0.61
C GLY A 91 18.29 -8.88 -0.86
N LYS A 92 17.67 -9.52 0.13
CA LYS A 92 17.16 -10.89 -0.02
C LYS A 92 16.20 -10.97 -1.22
N GLY A 93 16.29 -12.05 -1.98
CA GLY A 93 15.37 -12.30 -3.11
C GLY A 93 15.69 -11.56 -4.40
N ASP A 94 16.74 -10.72 -4.43
CA ASP A 94 17.20 -10.09 -5.68
C ASP A 94 17.57 -11.16 -6.73
N ASP A 95 16.80 -11.17 -7.82
CA ASP A 95 16.96 -12.07 -8.96
C ASP A 95 17.41 -11.33 -10.23
N GLY A 96 17.82 -10.06 -10.09
CA GLY A 96 18.33 -9.20 -11.15
C GLY A 96 17.25 -8.53 -12.00
N ARG A 97 15.95 -8.77 -11.75
CA ARG A 97 14.88 -8.18 -12.55
C ARG A 97 14.68 -6.68 -12.32
N CYS A 98 15.19 -6.11 -11.24
CA CYS A 98 15.29 -4.65 -11.11
C CYS A 98 16.51 -4.05 -11.82
N GLY A 99 17.47 -4.88 -12.26
CA GLY A 99 18.69 -4.39 -12.91
C GLY A 99 18.50 -3.51 -14.17
N PRO A 100 17.41 -3.67 -14.96
CA PRO A 100 17.11 -2.76 -16.05
C PRO A 100 16.62 -1.35 -15.64
N SER A 101 16.06 -1.15 -14.44
CA SER A 101 15.48 0.16 -14.04
C SER A 101 16.49 1.30 -14.19
N ASP A 102 16.03 2.41 -14.76
CA ASP A 102 16.82 3.64 -14.90
C ASP A 102 16.49 4.71 -13.85
N ASP A 103 15.52 4.44 -12.97
CA ASP A 103 14.89 5.37 -12.01
C ASP A 103 14.94 4.92 -10.55
N THR A 104 15.47 3.72 -10.27
CA THR A 104 15.53 3.17 -8.90
C THR A 104 16.24 4.09 -7.91
N GLN A 105 15.60 4.29 -6.76
CA GLN A 105 16.13 5.00 -5.60
C GLN A 105 16.53 4.03 -4.49
N SER A 106 17.48 4.44 -3.66
CA SER A 106 17.98 3.60 -2.56
C SER A 106 17.09 3.58 -1.32
N GLN A 107 15.95 4.27 -1.36
CA GLN A 107 15.06 4.44 -0.22
C GLN A 107 13.60 4.53 -0.68
N THR A 108 12.67 3.97 0.07
CA THR A 108 11.23 4.21 -0.12
C THR A 108 10.76 5.40 0.72
N SER A 109 9.58 5.95 0.41
CA SER A 109 8.99 7.08 1.17
C SER A 109 8.83 6.82 2.67
N PHE A 110 8.78 5.56 3.12
CA PHE A 110 8.52 5.20 4.52
C PHE A 110 9.67 4.46 5.22
N GLU A 111 10.90 4.55 4.68
CA GLU A 111 12.11 3.94 5.26
C GLU A 111 12.19 4.16 6.78
N ASP A 112 12.09 5.42 7.24
CA ASP A 112 12.18 5.77 8.66
C ASP A 112 11.14 5.05 9.53
N THR A 113 9.92 4.85 9.00
CA THR A 113 8.86 4.15 9.71
C THR A 113 9.15 2.66 9.79
N VAL A 114 9.62 2.05 8.70
CA VAL A 114 10.04 0.64 8.65
C VAL A 114 11.19 0.39 9.63
N ALA A 115 12.23 1.22 9.58
CA ALA A 115 13.37 1.17 10.50
C ALA A 115 12.92 1.26 11.98
N SER A 116 11.92 2.09 12.27
CA SER A 116 11.42 2.30 13.64
C SER A 116 10.82 1.04 14.27
N TYR A 117 10.33 0.08 13.48
CA TYR A 117 9.84 -1.19 14.01
C TYR A 117 10.95 -2.07 14.60
N ASN A 118 12.21 -1.79 14.28
CA ASN A 118 13.38 -2.50 14.77
C ASN A 118 13.28 -4.01 14.56
N LYS A 119 13.01 -4.39 13.31
CA LYS A 119 12.76 -5.78 12.89
C LYS A 119 13.84 -6.37 12.01
N GLY A 120 15.02 -5.77 11.93
CA GLY A 120 16.15 -6.31 11.17
C GLY A 120 16.19 -5.86 9.71
N VAL A 121 15.25 -5.02 9.29
CA VAL A 121 15.29 -4.25 8.04
C VAL A 121 15.25 -2.75 8.35
N THR A 122 15.92 -1.96 7.53
CA THR A 122 15.88 -0.49 7.61
C THR A 122 14.89 0.11 6.62
N ASP A 123 14.56 -0.61 5.55
CA ASP A 123 13.62 -0.19 4.53
C ASP A 123 12.84 -1.39 3.98
N LEU A 124 11.86 -1.12 3.12
CA LEU A 124 11.25 -2.10 2.25
C LEU A 124 12.27 -2.65 1.26
N ASN A 125 11.98 -3.85 0.76
CA ASN A 125 12.80 -4.58 -0.19
C ASN A 125 11.84 -5.01 -1.29
N ALA A 126 11.99 -4.46 -2.50
CA ALA A 126 11.04 -4.67 -3.59
C ALA A 126 10.82 -6.16 -3.93
N PHE A 127 11.77 -7.05 -3.62
CA PHE A 127 11.67 -8.50 -3.86
C PHE A 127 10.98 -9.29 -2.73
N VAL A 128 10.90 -8.73 -1.53
CA VAL A 128 10.36 -9.39 -0.32
C VAL A 128 9.09 -8.74 0.21
N HIS A 129 8.92 -7.44 -0.01
CA HIS A 129 7.82 -6.65 0.52
C HIS A 129 6.89 -6.25 -0.63
N PRO A 130 5.77 -6.96 -0.84
CA PRO A 130 4.72 -6.50 -1.72
C PRO A 130 4.18 -5.15 -1.24
N TYR A 131 4.58 -4.09 -1.92
CA TYR A 131 4.05 -2.76 -1.73
C TYR A 131 3.52 -2.15 -3.03
N VAL A 132 2.69 -1.14 -2.86
CA VAL A 132 2.10 -0.31 -3.90
C VAL A 132 2.62 1.10 -3.73
N VAL A 133 2.93 1.75 -4.85
CA VAL A 133 3.19 3.18 -4.93
C VAL A 133 1.85 3.90 -5.03
N PHE A 134 1.49 4.67 -4.02
CA PHE A 134 0.15 5.25 -3.90
C PHE A 134 0.23 6.68 -3.38
N GLY A 135 -0.54 7.58 -4.00
CA GLY A 135 -0.34 9.01 -3.79
C GLY A 135 0.66 9.58 -4.79
N ASN A 136 0.61 10.89 -4.96
CA ASN A 136 1.48 11.61 -5.88
C ASN A 136 1.99 12.88 -5.20
N VAL A 137 3.30 13.09 -5.27
CA VAL A 137 3.96 14.27 -4.75
C VAL A 137 4.49 15.13 -5.89
N GLY A 138 4.40 16.46 -5.71
CA GLY A 138 4.98 17.43 -6.65
C GLY A 138 3.96 18.29 -7.41
N SER A 139 4.37 18.81 -8.56
CA SER A 139 3.74 19.95 -9.22
C SER A 139 2.86 19.59 -10.42
N LYS A 140 3.07 18.43 -11.05
CA LYS A 140 2.30 17.97 -12.22
C LYS A 140 0.96 17.32 -11.87
N GLY A 141 0.83 16.84 -10.64
CA GLY A 141 -0.36 16.26 -10.05
C GLY A 141 -0.05 15.90 -8.61
N SER A 142 -1.03 16.00 -7.72
CA SER A 142 -0.82 15.62 -6.32
C SER A 142 -2.04 14.99 -5.70
N PHE A 143 -1.77 14.01 -4.84
CA PHE A 143 -2.75 13.43 -3.95
C PHE A 143 -2.01 12.89 -2.74
N ASP A 144 -2.36 13.41 -1.57
CA ASP A 144 -1.85 12.92 -0.28
C ASP A 144 -2.89 11.95 0.32
N PRO A 145 -2.58 10.63 0.37
CA PRO A 145 -3.49 9.63 0.96
C PRO A 145 -3.73 9.86 2.47
N GLN A 146 -2.78 10.44 3.21
CA GLN A 146 -2.94 10.73 4.64
C GLN A 146 -4.01 11.80 4.88
N SER A 147 -4.17 12.74 3.95
CA SER A 147 -5.27 13.73 4.00
C SER A 147 -6.67 13.09 3.96
N LYS A 148 -6.76 11.80 3.65
CA LYS A 148 -7.97 10.98 3.59
C LYS A 148 -7.95 9.81 4.57
N GLY A 149 -6.97 9.76 5.47
CA GLY A 149 -6.87 8.77 6.54
C GLY A 149 -6.26 7.43 6.12
N VAL A 150 -5.56 7.35 4.98
CA VAL A 150 -4.65 6.24 4.72
C VAL A 150 -3.36 6.53 5.48
N GLU A 151 -3.00 5.68 6.43
CA GLU A 151 -1.77 5.85 7.22
C GLU A 151 -0.56 5.24 6.47
N PRO A 152 0.68 5.76 6.64
CA PRO A 152 1.87 5.13 6.08
C PRO A 152 1.93 3.62 6.39
N LEU A 153 2.32 2.81 5.40
CA LEU A 153 2.33 1.34 5.50
C LEU A 153 0.96 0.69 5.70
N SER A 154 -0.15 1.41 5.51
CA SER A 154 -1.50 0.82 5.53
C SER A 154 -1.60 -0.32 4.55
N LEU A 155 -2.32 -1.36 4.95
CA LEU A 155 -2.59 -2.50 4.10
C LEU A 155 -3.34 -2.07 2.84
N MET A 156 -2.97 -2.68 1.72
CA MET A 156 -3.62 -2.53 0.43
C MET A 156 -4.05 -3.90 -0.10
N ALA A 157 -5.17 -3.94 -0.81
CA ALA A 157 -5.57 -5.09 -1.60
C ALA A 157 -5.43 -4.77 -3.10
N VAL A 158 -4.81 -5.68 -3.85
CA VAL A 158 -4.60 -5.56 -5.29
C VAL A 158 -5.31 -6.71 -5.99
N VAL A 159 -6.15 -6.40 -6.97
CA VAL A 159 -6.83 -7.39 -7.82
C VAL A 159 -6.23 -7.33 -9.24
N CYS A 160 -5.66 -8.44 -9.68
CA CYS A 160 -4.93 -8.57 -10.93
C CYS A 160 -4.96 -10.03 -11.39
N GLY A 161 -4.97 -10.31 -12.70
CA GLY A 161 -4.92 -11.69 -13.22
C GLY A 161 -6.03 -12.63 -12.72
N GLY A 162 -7.18 -12.07 -12.29
CA GLY A 162 -8.28 -12.84 -11.69
C GLY A 162 -7.99 -13.34 -10.26
N LYS A 163 -6.98 -12.78 -9.59
CA LYS A 163 -6.55 -13.08 -8.23
C LYS A 163 -6.56 -11.81 -7.39
N MET A 164 -6.49 -11.98 -6.07
CA MET A 164 -6.30 -10.87 -5.14
C MET A 164 -5.10 -11.15 -4.23
N PHE A 165 -4.29 -10.12 -3.98
CA PHE A 165 -3.12 -10.17 -3.12
C PHE A 165 -3.13 -9.01 -2.12
N TYR A 166 -2.52 -9.23 -0.97
CA TYR A 166 -2.28 -8.15 0.00
C TYR A 166 -0.87 -7.60 -0.13
N GLY A 167 -0.77 -6.29 0.03
CA GLY A 167 0.49 -5.58 0.20
C GLY A 167 0.29 -4.42 1.17
N ILE A 168 1.19 -3.46 1.11
CA ILE A 168 1.11 -2.21 1.87
C ILE A 168 1.28 -1.02 0.94
N TRP A 169 0.83 0.14 1.39
CA TRP A 169 1.27 1.41 0.82
C TRP A 169 2.73 1.65 1.23
N GLY A 170 3.66 1.48 0.30
CA GLY A 170 5.11 1.51 0.58
C GLY A 170 5.82 2.75 0.06
N ASP A 171 5.30 3.35 -1.00
CA ASP A 171 5.93 4.51 -1.64
C ASP A 171 4.92 5.49 -2.25
N GLU A 172 5.40 6.62 -2.74
CA GLU A 172 4.63 7.68 -3.39
C GLU A 172 5.20 8.03 -4.76
N ASN A 173 4.34 8.23 -5.77
CA ASN A 173 4.80 8.60 -7.10
C ASN A 173 5.39 10.02 -7.10
N GLY A 174 6.63 10.13 -7.58
CA GLY A 174 7.36 11.39 -7.71
C GLY A 174 6.91 12.28 -8.86
N ASP A 175 7.64 13.39 -9.05
CA ASP A 175 7.46 14.38 -10.13
C ASP A 175 8.65 14.37 -11.11
N ASP A 176 9.28 13.23 -11.26
CA ASP A 176 10.47 12.95 -12.07
C ASP A 176 10.16 12.68 -13.56
N GLY A 177 9.02 12.05 -13.85
CA GLY A 177 8.49 11.87 -15.20
C GLY A 177 7.80 13.12 -15.78
N PRO A 178 7.45 13.14 -17.08
CA PRO A 178 6.75 14.26 -17.72
C PRO A 178 5.29 14.42 -17.28
N LYS A 179 4.72 13.42 -16.58
CA LYS A 179 3.30 13.34 -16.18
C LYS A 179 3.17 12.81 -14.75
N ALA A 180 2.01 13.06 -14.13
CA ALA A 180 1.64 12.44 -12.86
C ALA A 180 0.98 11.08 -13.13
N VAL A 181 1.78 10.02 -13.12
CA VAL A 181 1.34 8.64 -13.33
C VAL A 181 0.85 8.01 -12.03
N ILE A 182 0.07 6.94 -12.15
CA ILE A 182 -0.40 6.06 -11.07
C ILE A 182 -0.26 4.62 -11.53
N GLY A 183 -0.50 3.65 -10.64
CA GLY A 183 -0.53 2.24 -11.06
C GLY A 183 0.85 1.63 -11.07
N GLU A 184 1.60 1.81 -9.98
CA GLU A 184 2.95 1.29 -9.84
C GLU A 184 3.06 0.46 -8.55
N ALA A 185 3.85 -0.61 -8.58
CA ALA A 185 4.03 -1.50 -7.44
C ALA A 185 5.41 -2.16 -7.44
N SER A 186 5.84 -2.59 -6.25
CA SER A 186 7.05 -3.39 -6.08
C SER A 186 7.12 -4.58 -7.03
N ILE A 187 8.33 -4.96 -7.45
CA ILE A 187 8.52 -6.13 -8.31
C ILE A 187 7.98 -7.43 -7.71
N SER A 188 7.93 -7.56 -6.38
CA SER A 188 7.31 -8.71 -5.70
C SER A 188 5.79 -8.74 -5.85
N MET A 189 5.11 -7.59 -5.72
CA MET A 189 3.66 -7.49 -5.99
C MET A 189 3.36 -7.81 -7.46
N ALA A 190 4.14 -7.26 -8.39
CA ALA A 190 3.97 -7.56 -9.81
C ALA A 190 4.25 -9.01 -10.15
N THR A 191 5.20 -9.64 -9.45
CA THR A 191 5.47 -11.09 -9.56
C THR A 191 4.27 -11.92 -9.10
N PHE A 192 3.51 -11.49 -8.08
CA PHE A 192 2.27 -12.17 -7.72
C PHE A 192 1.22 -12.10 -8.83
N CYS A 193 1.07 -10.93 -9.46
CA CYS A 193 0.07 -10.72 -10.50
C CYS A 193 0.41 -11.43 -11.81
N PHE A 194 1.66 -11.31 -12.26
CA PHE A 194 2.05 -11.62 -13.64
C PHE A 194 3.22 -12.60 -13.74
N GLY A 195 3.77 -13.05 -12.61
CA GLY A 195 4.92 -13.94 -12.57
C GLY A 195 6.20 -13.24 -13.02
N ASN A 196 7.15 -14.03 -13.52
CA ASN A 196 8.51 -13.54 -13.80
C ASN A 196 8.67 -12.87 -15.17
N SER A 197 7.57 -12.53 -15.86
CA SER A 197 7.64 -11.81 -17.14
C SER A 197 7.93 -10.31 -16.98
N VAL A 198 7.68 -9.76 -15.80
CA VAL A 198 7.91 -8.35 -15.48
C VAL A 198 9.34 -8.09 -15.00
N ASN A 199 9.83 -6.87 -15.21
CA ASN A 199 11.12 -6.37 -14.73
C ASN A 199 11.06 -4.84 -14.56
N GLY A 200 12.10 -4.21 -14.00
CA GLY A 200 12.12 -2.77 -13.68
C GLY A 200 11.74 -1.82 -14.83
N ASN A 201 11.90 -2.23 -16.10
CA ASN A 201 11.49 -1.43 -17.27
C ASN A 201 10.30 -2.03 -18.06
N SER A 202 9.66 -3.07 -17.53
CA SER A 202 8.58 -3.78 -18.22
C SER A 202 7.59 -4.28 -17.19
N GLY A 203 6.60 -3.46 -16.91
CA GLY A 203 5.43 -3.81 -16.11
C GLY A 203 4.34 -4.49 -16.94
N HIS A 204 3.10 -4.13 -16.62
CA HIS A 204 1.87 -4.61 -17.24
C HIS A 204 1.04 -3.42 -17.72
N ASP A 205 0.99 -3.23 -19.04
CA ASP A 205 0.37 -2.07 -19.68
C ASP A 205 -1.18 -2.12 -19.66
N GLU A 206 -1.80 -3.29 -19.51
CA GLU A 206 -3.25 -3.35 -19.52
C GLU A 206 -3.87 -2.71 -18.27
N THR A 207 -4.86 -1.84 -18.49
CA THR A 207 -5.57 -1.08 -17.44
C THR A 207 -6.66 -1.90 -16.75
N ASP A 208 -6.26 -3.03 -16.17
CA ASP A 208 -7.14 -4.01 -15.52
C ASP A 208 -6.79 -4.36 -14.07
N VAL A 209 -5.85 -3.62 -13.46
CA VAL A 209 -5.40 -3.77 -12.07
C VAL A 209 -6.14 -2.82 -11.13
N LEU A 210 -6.87 -3.38 -10.17
CA LEU A 210 -7.54 -2.61 -9.13
C LEU A 210 -6.67 -2.54 -7.87
N TYR A 211 -6.38 -1.32 -7.43
CA TYR A 211 -5.73 -1.02 -6.16
C TYR A 211 -6.75 -0.48 -5.16
N ILE A 212 -6.77 -1.03 -3.95
CA ILE A 212 -7.66 -0.63 -2.87
C ILE A 212 -6.82 -0.30 -1.63
N ALA A 213 -6.81 0.97 -1.25
CA ALA A 213 -6.19 1.45 -0.01
C ALA A 213 -7.23 1.48 1.12
N PHE A 214 -6.91 0.87 2.26
CA PHE A 214 -7.75 0.91 3.45
C PHE A 214 -7.37 2.10 4.35
N THR A 215 -8.38 2.82 4.84
CA THR A 215 -8.15 3.93 5.78
C THR A 215 -8.25 3.48 7.24
N GLY A 216 -7.66 4.29 8.12
CA GLY A 216 -7.70 4.15 9.58
C GLY A 216 -6.47 3.45 10.16
N GLU A 217 -6.15 3.76 11.41
CA GLU A 217 -5.00 3.19 12.13
C GLU A 217 -5.01 1.65 12.18
N ASP A 218 -6.20 1.04 12.18
CA ASP A 218 -6.32 -0.41 12.20
C ASP A 218 -6.03 -1.07 10.85
N ALA A 219 -5.75 -0.29 9.80
CA ALA A 219 -5.22 -0.78 8.53
C ALA A 219 -3.70 -0.96 8.53
N VAL A 220 -2.98 -0.43 9.53
CA VAL A 220 -1.52 -0.54 9.61
C VAL A 220 -1.15 -1.86 10.29
N PRO A 221 -0.35 -2.74 9.66
CA PRO A 221 0.06 -4.01 10.26
C PRO A 221 1.04 -3.81 11.43
N GLY A 222 1.76 -2.68 11.45
CA GLY A 222 2.68 -2.29 12.50
C GLY A 222 3.84 -3.27 12.66
N ALA A 223 4.47 -3.26 13.84
CA ALA A 223 5.59 -4.15 14.18
C ALA A 223 5.21 -5.65 14.25
N GLY A 224 3.94 -6.01 13.99
CA GLY A 224 3.44 -7.38 13.97
C GLY A 224 3.67 -8.12 12.65
N ALA A 225 3.89 -7.40 11.53
CA ALA A 225 4.26 -8.02 10.27
C ALA A 225 5.67 -8.62 10.31
N ALA A 226 5.92 -9.58 9.42
CA ALA A 226 7.20 -10.24 9.25
C ALA A 226 8.15 -9.39 8.37
N TRP A 227 8.53 -8.21 8.85
CA TRP A 227 9.40 -7.27 8.10
C TRP A 227 10.77 -7.84 7.72
N ASP A 228 11.25 -8.90 8.39
CA ASP A 228 12.48 -9.63 8.04
C ASP A 228 12.24 -10.92 7.25
N ALA A 229 11.05 -11.08 6.67
CA ALA A 229 10.66 -12.24 5.87
C ALA A 229 11.73 -12.61 4.82
N ASP A 230 11.78 -13.90 4.48
CA ASP A 230 12.72 -14.40 3.47
C ASP A 230 12.13 -14.36 2.05
N SER A 231 10.82 -14.10 1.92
CA SER A 231 10.12 -14.06 0.64
C SER A 231 8.87 -13.19 0.68
N ALA A 232 8.44 -12.74 -0.51
CA ALA A 232 7.16 -12.04 -0.71
C ALA A 232 5.96 -12.82 -0.14
N THR A 233 5.94 -14.14 -0.32
CA THR A 233 4.86 -14.99 0.19
C THR A 233 4.84 -15.04 1.72
N ASP A 234 6.00 -15.07 2.37
CA ASP A 234 6.09 -15.07 3.83
C ASP A 234 5.63 -13.73 4.42
N PHE A 235 6.02 -12.61 3.79
CA PHE A 235 5.55 -11.29 4.20
C PHE A 235 4.03 -11.15 4.02
N GLU A 236 3.50 -11.46 2.83
CA GLU A 236 2.06 -11.39 2.53
C GLU A 236 1.25 -12.26 3.49
N SER A 237 1.72 -13.48 3.76
CA SER A 237 1.10 -14.38 4.74
C SER A 237 1.05 -13.78 6.15
N SER A 238 2.05 -12.98 6.53
CA SER A 238 2.10 -12.34 7.86
C SER A 238 1.05 -11.23 8.03
N ILE A 239 0.65 -10.55 6.95
CA ILE A 239 -0.37 -9.50 6.95
C ILE A 239 -1.76 -10.02 6.54
N LYS A 240 -1.86 -11.25 6.05
CA LYS A 240 -3.10 -11.83 5.53
C LYS A 240 -4.27 -11.77 6.51
N SER A 241 -4.05 -12.05 7.80
CA SER A 241 -5.14 -12.01 8.79
C SER A 241 -5.73 -10.61 8.95
N LEU A 242 -4.89 -9.57 8.83
CA LEU A 242 -5.33 -8.19 8.80
C LEU A 242 -6.10 -7.90 7.51
N GLY A 243 -5.56 -8.31 6.36
CA GLY A 243 -6.22 -8.18 5.07
C GLY A 243 -7.60 -8.82 5.02
N ASP A 244 -7.72 -10.07 5.46
CA ASP A 244 -8.97 -10.83 5.49
C ASP A 244 -10.03 -10.13 6.34
N LYS A 245 -9.62 -9.45 7.42
CA LYS A 245 -10.49 -8.63 8.27
C LYS A 245 -10.92 -7.35 7.55
N LEU A 246 -9.99 -6.61 6.93
CA LEU A 246 -10.27 -5.31 6.31
C LEU A 246 -11.18 -5.45 5.09
N ILE A 247 -10.98 -6.48 4.26
CA ILE A 247 -11.84 -6.69 3.09
C ILE A 247 -13.31 -6.93 3.47
N GLN A 248 -13.63 -7.36 4.70
CA GLN A 248 -15.02 -7.51 5.12
C GLN A 248 -15.77 -6.18 5.15
N ARG A 249 -15.06 -5.04 5.26
CA ARG A 249 -15.70 -3.72 5.14
C ARG A 249 -16.37 -3.51 3.78
N ILE A 250 -15.84 -4.16 2.74
CA ILE A 250 -16.33 -4.01 1.37
C ILE A 250 -17.59 -4.86 1.21
N GLY A 251 -18.71 -4.22 0.86
CA GLY A 251 -20.00 -4.88 0.65
C GLY A 251 -20.82 -5.10 1.92
N ASP A 252 -20.19 -5.11 3.10
CA ASP A 252 -20.90 -4.98 4.35
C ASP A 252 -21.27 -3.51 4.52
N GLY A 253 -22.51 -3.12 4.19
CA GLY A 253 -23.07 -1.79 4.46
C GLY A 253 -23.13 -1.40 5.96
N SER A 254 -22.37 -2.09 6.81
CA SER A 254 -22.16 -1.85 8.22
C SER A 254 -20.83 -1.14 8.39
N GLY A 255 -20.76 0.13 7.95
CA GLY A 255 -19.77 1.06 8.43
C GLY A 255 -19.84 1.03 9.96
N THR A 256 -18.88 0.34 10.59
CA THR A 256 -18.82 0.22 12.03
C THR A 256 -18.43 1.60 12.53
N THR A 257 -19.44 2.39 12.85
CA THR A 257 -19.27 3.57 13.67
C THR A 257 -18.66 3.07 14.99
N ILE A 258 -17.35 3.17 15.13
CA ILE A 258 -16.70 3.04 16.44
C ILE A 258 -17.08 4.30 17.22
N SER A 259 -18.34 4.32 17.68
CA SER A 259 -18.73 5.17 18.80
C SER A 259 -17.98 4.64 20.00
N SER A 260 -16.96 5.39 20.42
CA SER A 260 -16.30 5.35 21.71
C SER A 260 -17.11 4.61 22.77
N LEU A 261 -16.77 3.33 23.00
CA LEU A 261 -17.27 2.60 24.16
C LEU A 261 -16.49 3.10 25.38
N ASN A 262 -17.02 4.16 25.99
CA ASN A 262 -16.70 4.52 27.36
C ASN A 262 -17.11 3.36 28.28
N PRO A 263 -16.19 2.75 29.06
CA PRO A 263 -16.59 1.77 30.06
C PRO A 263 -17.30 2.50 31.21
N ILE A 264 -18.60 2.25 31.35
CA ILE A 264 -19.39 2.69 32.50
C ILE A 264 -18.93 1.87 33.71
N LEU A 265 -18.11 2.48 34.57
CA LEU A 265 -17.88 2.00 35.94
C LEU A 265 -18.94 2.61 36.87
N PRO A 266 -19.51 1.83 37.81
CA PRO A 266 -20.54 2.32 38.71
C PRO A 266 -19.97 3.27 39.79
N ALA A 267 -20.75 4.31 40.06
CA ALA A 267 -20.45 5.40 40.98
C ALA A 267 -20.11 4.93 42.40
N THR A 268 -18.99 5.40 42.94
CA THR A 268 -18.78 5.48 44.39
C THR A 268 -18.16 6.84 44.76
N THR A 269 -18.55 7.30 45.93
CA THR A 269 -18.69 8.68 46.40
C THR A 269 -17.42 9.34 46.96
N LEU A 270 -17.36 10.69 46.84
CA LEU A 270 -16.53 11.68 47.57
C LEU A 270 -15.02 11.73 47.19
N LYS A 271 -14.35 12.88 47.04
CA LYS A 271 -14.45 14.12 47.83
C LYS A 271 -13.74 15.29 47.12
N THR A 272 -14.37 16.46 47.18
CA THR A 272 -13.93 17.77 46.69
C THR A 272 -12.62 18.23 47.33
N LEU A 273 -11.65 18.67 46.52
CA LEU A 273 -10.57 19.58 46.95
C LEU A 273 -10.30 20.61 45.83
N THR A 274 -10.61 21.86 46.16
CA THR A 274 -10.35 23.08 45.39
C THR A 274 -8.89 23.53 45.52
N LYS A 275 -8.25 23.95 44.42
CA LYS A 275 -7.30 25.09 44.46
C LYS A 275 -7.14 25.73 43.07
N SER A 276 -7.27 27.06 43.05
CA SER A 276 -7.13 27.96 41.89
C SER A 276 -5.68 28.34 41.55
N SER A 277 -5.56 28.98 40.38
CA SER A 277 -4.52 29.92 39.87
C SER A 277 -3.30 29.27 39.18
N SER A 278 -2.76 29.74 38.06
CA SER A 278 -2.99 30.94 37.23
C SER A 278 -2.17 30.84 35.92
N ALA A 279 -2.69 31.44 34.85
CA ALA A 279 -2.02 32.18 33.76
C ALA A 279 -0.76 31.63 33.05
N GLY A 280 -0.83 31.64 31.71
CA GLY A 280 0.35 31.74 30.84
C GLY A 280 0.17 31.10 29.47
N ALA A 281 -0.42 31.82 28.51
CA ALA A 281 -0.20 31.55 27.09
C ALA A 281 1.20 32.01 26.69
N PRO A 282 1.84 31.32 25.74
CA PRO A 282 2.10 32.01 24.50
C PRO A 282 1.74 31.20 23.26
N THR A 283 1.24 31.93 22.28
CA THR A 283 1.15 31.60 20.86
C THR A 283 2.49 31.15 20.28
N SER A 284 2.50 30.01 19.60
CA SER A 284 3.45 29.70 18.53
C SER A 284 2.71 28.90 17.45
N THR A 285 2.42 29.57 16.34
CA THR A 285 2.02 28.98 15.08
C THR A 285 3.23 28.30 14.45
N GLY A 286 3.20 26.99 14.34
CA GLY A 286 4.16 26.22 13.55
C GLY A 286 3.43 25.07 12.88
N ASN A 287 3.17 25.20 11.58
CA ASN A 287 2.81 24.08 10.71
C ASN A 287 4.01 23.10 10.73
N CYS A 288 3.82 21.91 11.28
CA CYS A 288 4.77 20.82 11.13
C CYS A 288 4.46 20.07 9.83
N SER A 289 5.15 20.46 8.75
CA SER A 289 5.53 19.51 7.70
C SER A 289 6.67 18.68 8.28
N TRP A 290 6.57 17.35 8.24
CA TRP A 290 7.50 16.44 8.92
C TRP A 290 8.98 16.62 8.47
N PRO A 291 9.96 16.42 9.38
CA PRO A 291 11.38 16.35 9.02
C PRO A 291 11.67 15.00 8.34
N GLY A 292 12.03 15.03 7.05
CA GLY A 292 12.44 13.83 6.31
C GLY A 292 12.42 14.01 4.78
N HIS A 293 11.42 14.71 4.24
CA HIS A 293 11.29 14.87 2.79
C HIS A 293 11.18 16.34 2.39
N CYS A 294 12.20 16.84 1.69
CA CYS A 294 12.06 18.01 0.82
C CYS A 294 11.73 17.50 -0.58
N ALA A 295 10.63 17.99 -1.17
CA ALA A 295 10.39 17.82 -2.59
C ALA A 295 11.63 18.27 -3.39
N GLY A 296 12.27 17.30 -4.04
CA GLY A 296 13.33 17.44 -5.02
C GLY A 296 14.54 18.27 -4.59
N LYS A 297 15.55 17.64 -3.95
CA LYS A 297 16.98 17.90 -4.21
C LYS A 297 17.82 16.69 -3.84
N SER A 298 18.60 16.21 -4.82
CA SER A 298 19.78 15.39 -4.62
C SER A 298 20.69 16.01 -3.54
N HIS A 299 20.96 15.31 -2.45
CA HIS A 299 21.88 15.81 -1.43
C HIS A 299 23.13 14.93 -1.33
N ILE A 300 24.15 15.38 -2.06
CA ILE A 300 25.54 15.36 -1.58
C ILE A 300 25.53 15.86 -0.13
N GLY A 301 26.15 15.07 0.74
CA GLY A 301 25.96 15.08 2.19
C GLY A 301 26.37 16.33 2.97
N CYS A 302 26.23 16.21 4.29
CA CYS A 302 26.89 17.05 5.28
C CYS A 302 27.15 16.22 6.56
N GLU A 303 28.30 16.51 7.14
CA GLU A 303 28.93 15.99 8.37
C GLU A 303 28.09 16.15 9.65
#